data_AF-A0A7Y2F0K2-F1
#
_entry.id   AF-A0A7Y2F0K2-F1
#
_cell.length_a   1.000
_cell.length_b   1.000
_cell.length_c   1.000
_cell.angle_alpha   90.00
_cell.angle_beta   90.00
_cell.angle_gamma   90.00
#
_symmetry.space_group_name_H-M   'P 1'
#
loop_
_entity.id
_entity.type
_entity.pdbx_description
1 polymer ?
#
loop_
_entity_poly.entity_id
_entity_poly.type
_entity_poly.pdbx_seq_one_letter_code
_entity_poly.pdbx_strand_id
1 'polypeptide(L)' 'MAKALAEAPFAVIDRADLLPLCPHCNAEINEVYRKGTGVSLGQGRTTIYFCAECHKVLGFGVGRMI' A
#
# COMPACT_ATOMS: atom_id res chain seq x y z
N MET A 1 2.79 -36.02 -29.47
CA MET A 1 3.53 -34.73 -29.48
C MET A 1 2.95 -33.85 -28.38
N ALA A 2 3.48 -33.96 -27.16
CA ALA A 2 3.00 -33.18 -26.01
C ALA A 2 3.53 -31.75 -26.11
N LYS A 3 2.63 -30.77 -26.12
CA LYS A 3 2.95 -29.34 -26.17
C LYS A 3 3.41 -28.92 -24.77
N ALA A 4 4.69 -28.57 -24.62
CA ALA A 4 5.20 -27.97 -23.39
C ALA A 4 4.42 -26.66 -23.13
N LEU A 5 3.70 -26.59 -22.01
CA LEU A 5 3.22 -25.32 -21.51
C LEU A 5 4.47 -24.52 -21.13
N ALA A 6 4.71 -23.41 -21.84
CA ALA A 6 5.69 -22.44 -21.40
C ALA A 6 5.24 -21.92 -20.04
N GLU A 7 6.03 -22.18 -18.98
CA GLU A 7 5.83 -21.54 -17.69
C GLU A 7 5.82 -20.02 -17.90
N ALA A 8 4.71 -19.39 -17.55
CA ALA A 8 4.61 -17.93 -17.59
C ALA A 8 5.71 -17.35 -16.69
N PRO A 9 6.47 -16.32 -17.13
CA PRO A 9 7.66 -15.83 -16.43
C PRO A 9 7.37 -15.24 -15.05
N PHE A 10 6.09 -15.02 -14.71
CA PHE A 10 5.65 -14.62 -13.38
C PHE A 10 4.21 -15.07 -13.14
N ALA A 11 3.88 -15.37 -11.89
CA ALA A 11 2.52 -15.65 -11.43
C ALA A 11 2.14 -14.62 -10.36
N VAL A 12 0.91 -14.09 -10.46
CA VAL A 12 0.31 -13.24 -9.41
C VAL A 12 -0.52 -14.14 -8.52
N ILE A 13 -0.19 -14.19 -7.24
CA ILE A 13 -0.85 -15.04 -6.25
C ILE A 13 -1.27 -14.15 -5.08
N ASP A 14 -2.53 -14.26 -4.68
CA ASP A 14 -3.04 -13.56 -3.50
C ASP A 14 -2.52 -14.23 -2.22
N ARG A 15 -1.91 -13.43 -1.35
CA ARG A 15 -1.31 -13.87 -0.08
C ARG A 15 -1.72 -12.93 1.04
N ALA A 16 -2.78 -13.31 1.76
CA ALA A 16 -3.28 -12.56 2.91
C ALA A 16 -2.52 -12.87 4.22
N ASP A 17 -1.72 -13.93 4.22
CA ASP A 17 -0.92 -14.39 5.36
C ASP A 17 0.42 -13.64 5.51
N LEU A 18 0.82 -12.89 4.48
CA LEU A 18 2.06 -12.14 4.49
C LEU A 18 1.80 -10.68 4.87
N LEU A 19 2.62 -10.17 5.80
CA LEU A 19 2.69 -8.75 6.08
C LEU A 19 3.67 -8.08 5.10
N PRO A 20 3.32 -6.91 4.55
CA PRO A 20 4.22 -6.19 3.67
C PRO A 20 5.40 -5.60 4.46
N LEU A 21 6.56 -5.54 3.81
CA LEU A 21 7.73 -4.85 4.35
C LEU A 21 7.71 -3.37 3.95
N CYS A 22 8.18 -2.52 4.84
CA CYS A 22 8.39 -1.11 4.52
C CYS A 22 9.50 -0.98 3.48
N PRO A 23 9.25 -0.31 2.33
CA PRO A 23 10.25 -0.18 1.27
C PRO A 23 11.44 0.71 1.66
N HIS A 24 11.35 1.41 2.80
CA HIS A 24 12.37 2.35 3.24
C HIS A 24 13.26 1.82 4.37
N CYS A 25 12.69 1.07 5.32
CA CYS A 25 13.42 0.55 6.49
C CYS A 25 13.38 -0.98 6.62
N ASN A 26 12.69 -1.66 5.70
CA ASN A 26 12.54 -3.12 5.68
C ASN A 26 11.90 -3.74 6.93
N ALA A 27 11.24 -2.94 7.76
CA ALA A 27 10.45 -3.42 8.89
C ALA A 27 9.10 -3.98 8.42
N GLU A 28 8.58 -4.99 9.11
CA GLU A 28 7.23 -5.51 8.88
C GLU A 28 6.17 -4.46 9.21
N ILE A 29 5.27 -4.20 8.26
CA ILE A 29 4.17 -3.25 8.43
C ILE A 29 2.99 -3.98 9.09
N ASN A 30 3.03 -4.03 10.42
CA ASN A 30 1.91 -4.49 11.25
C ASN A 30 0.82 -3.41 11.39
N GLU A 31 1.23 -2.15 11.31
CA GLU A 31 0.34 -0.99 11.39
C GLU A 31 0.86 0.15 10.51
N VAL A 32 -0.05 1.04 10.10
CA VAL A 32 0.26 2.22 9.28
C VAL A 32 -0.34 3.44 9.96
N TYR A 33 0.49 4.46 10.16
CA TYR A 33 0.02 5.73 10.68
C TYR A 33 -0.53 6.60 9.55
N ARG A 34 -1.49 7.44 9.89
CA ARG A 34 -2.11 8.36 8.93
C ARG A 34 -2.19 9.77 9.46
N LYS A 35 -2.01 10.73 8.57
CA LYS A 35 -2.26 12.16 8.83
C LYS A 35 -3.24 12.70 7.80
N GLY A 36 -4.40 13.12 8.28
CA GLY A 36 -5.40 13.80 7.47
C GLY A 36 -4.96 15.24 7.19
N THR A 37 -5.01 15.64 5.93
CA THR A 37 -4.84 17.02 5.45
C THR A 37 -6.10 17.40 4.67
N GLY A 38 -6.90 18.28 5.25
CA GLY A 38 -8.14 18.79 4.64
C GLY A 38 -8.93 19.67 5.59
N VAL A 39 -9.51 20.74 5.06
CA VAL A 39 -10.43 21.65 5.77
C VAL A 39 -11.84 21.07 5.80
N SER A 40 -12.62 21.45 6.82
CA SER A 40 -13.96 20.92 7.11
C SER A 40 -15.05 21.27 6.09
N LEU A 41 -14.77 22.05 5.05
CA LEU A 41 -15.76 22.40 4.02
C LEU A 41 -15.21 22.28 2.60
N GLY A 42 -15.81 21.38 1.81
CA GLY A 42 -15.81 21.43 0.34
C GLY A 42 -14.58 20.92 -0.41
N GLN A 43 -13.42 20.74 0.23
CA GLN A 43 -12.22 20.19 -0.43
C GLN A 43 -11.95 18.75 0.00
N GLY A 44 -11.67 17.88 -0.98
CA GLY A 44 -11.43 16.45 -0.77
C GLY A 44 -10.38 16.20 0.32
N ARG A 45 -10.68 15.27 1.23
CA ARG A 45 -9.77 14.92 2.33
C ARG A 45 -8.59 14.14 1.75
N THR A 46 -7.38 14.69 1.86
CA THR A 46 -6.16 13.95 1.56
C THR A 46 -5.68 13.28 2.84
N THR A 47 -5.26 12.03 2.76
CA THR A 47 -4.71 11.27 3.88
C THR A 47 -3.33 10.80 3.50
N ILE A 48 -2.32 11.20 4.28
CA ILE A 48 -0.95 10.72 4.11
C ILE A 48 -0.79 9.48 4.97
N TYR A 49 -0.37 8.36 4.39
CA TYR A 49 -0.03 7.13 5.11
C TYR A 49 1.49 7.02 5.24
N PHE A 50 1.99 6.68 6.43
CA PHE A 50 3.42 6.59 6.70
C PHE A 50 3.74 5.44 7.67
N CYS A 51 4.98 4.95 7.58
CA CYS A 51 5.47 3.82 8.37
C CYS A 51 5.52 4.18 9.86
N ALA A 52 5.07 3.28 10.74
CA ALA A 52 5.14 3.48 12.20
C ALA A 52 6.59 3.49 12.73
N GLU A 53 7.51 2.77 12.08
CA GLU A 53 8.91 2.66 12.52
C GLU A 53 9.79 3.82 12.04
N CYS A 54 9.81 4.08 10.73
CA CYS A 54 10.73 5.08 10.15
C CYS A 54 10.05 6.41 9.77
N HIS A 55 8.73 6.51 9.94
CA HIS A 55 7.92 7.69 9.62
C HIS A 55 7.94 8.16 8.16
N LYS A 56 8.54 7.41 7.24
CA LYS A 56 8.54 7.73 5.82
C LYS A 56 7.18 7.43 5.18
N VAL A 57 6.82 8.23 4.18
CA VAL A 57 5.55 8.14 3.48
C VAL A 57 5.47 6.84 2.68
N LEU A 58 4.37 6.12 2.85
CA LEU A 58 4.02 4.89 2.13
C LEU A 58 3.04 5.17 0.99
N GLY A 59 2.18 6.18 1.14
CA GLY A 59 1.23 6.56 0.09
C GLY A 59 0.27 7.67 0.50
N PHE A 60 -0.61 8.03 -0.43
CA PHE A 60 -1.63 9.05 -0.25
C PHE A 60 -3.00 8.48 -0.61
N GLY A 61 -4.00 8.70 0.25
CA GLY A 61 -5.40 8.44 -0.03
C GLY A 61 -6.12 9.75 -0.30
N VAL A 62 -6.91 9.82 -1.37
CA VAL A 62 -7.74 10.98 -1.68
C VAL A 62 -9.19 10.57 -1.55
N GLY A 63 -9.89 11.09 -0.54
CA GLY A 63 -11.32 10.93 -0.40
C GLY A 63 -12.04 11.85 -1.38
N ARG A 64 -12.54 11.29 -2.49
CA ARG A 64 -13.50 12.00 -3.34
C ARG A 64 -14.88 11.90 -2.68
N MET A 65 -15.45 13.04 -2.31
CA MET A 65 -16.88 13.12 -2.03
C MET A 65 -17.58 13.12 -3.40
N ILE A 66 -18.44 12.14 -3.62
CA ILE A 66 -19.33 12.05 -4.80
C ILE A 66 -20.54 12.95 -4.54
#